data_AF-M7WWU2-F1
#
_entry.id   AF-M7WWU2-F1
#
_cell.length_a   1.000
_cell.length_b   1.000
_cell.length_c   1.000
_cell.angle_alpha   90.00
_cell.angle_beta   90.00
_cell.angle_gamma   90.00
#
_symmetry.space_group_name_H-M   'P 1'
#
loop_
_entity.id
_entity.type
_entity.pdbx_description
1 polymer ?
#
loop_
_entity_poly.entity_id
_entity_poly.type
_entity_poly.pdbx_seq_one_letter_code
_entity_poly.pdbx_strand_id
1 'polypeptide(L)'
;MQLDTLLNQHEAIAKVRNAINLNDQNKIEDSLNYLFTSELNLTDKELEELFIFLVQNIEKVLDVVVYNAEILVVLHSLCCTIIKPSVSPFLDSIYINASPRDLFLIHTSMINYTNNVDTLLHSLTYLPSILERIPKQRLKKSLEDTYKNIEQIMSLMNETNEKKNEEIIQSITESFINILQPSKEVLYIILLLTKNQIINNSLITKIRTLCLSCTNLPNIILSFNFQQLLTFIGLELPIPLILNTSKIYHMIEEAIKHCNVFPQHSIIILQYLMNYNQNTLDVDVVSILHNSITSIQTDDISQQRQAAQLFQLYILSHNSESIKNLIIKVFDTIKYRHLWSYILHIIRLFISFSFKNPKLPCFNCPSLVYTEIDGIIHKLLSNNEYISLDKFGIVGIIDELVDVVSFIHFISRYPIIPCNITDYINTLNQILSNLLNVRSLMLKGLTHEDKEQLKKANEICNITSGNEKMELDIDGGLERNTTRIEFGIFSLQKTIKSLQSKIN
;
A
#
# COMPACT_ATOMS: atom_id res chain seq x y z
N MET A 1 -23.04 33.45 32.43
CA MET A 1 -22.33 32.63 31.43
C MET A 1 -23.23 32.15 30.29
N GLN A 2 -24.16 31.19 30.47
CA GLN A 2 -25.03 30.76 29.34
C GLN A 2 -26.04 31.83 28.86
N LEU A 3 -26.51 32.73 29.74
CA LEU A 3 -27.40 33.84 29.36
C LEU A 3 -26.67 34.96 28.60
N ASP A 4 -25.42 35.25 28.95
CA ASP A 4 -24.63 36.31 28.30
C ASP A 4 -24.21 35.93 26.87
N THR A 5 -23.99 34.62 26.62
CA THR A 5 -23.71 34.09 25.28
C THR A 5 -24.93 34.15 24.35
N LEU A 6 -26.14 33.88 24.86
CA LEU A 6 -27.38 33.97 24.08
C LEU A 6 -27.73 35.42 23.71
N LEU A 7 -27.57 36.36 24.66
CA LEU A 7 -27.83 37.78 24.42
C LEU A 7 -26.90 38.37 23.34
N ASN A 8 -25.62 38.02 23.36
CA ASN A 8 -24.63 38.46 22.38
C ASN A 8 -24.89 37.90 20.96
N GLN A 9 -25.57 36.75 20.84
CA GLN A 9 -25.86 36.09 19.57
C GLN A 9 -27.15 36.59 18.90
N HIS A 10 -28.22 36.90 19.65
CA HIS A 10 -29.38 37.60 19.06
C HIS A 10 -28.98 38.99 18.55
N GLU A 11 -28.08 39.67 19.27
CA GLU A 11 -27.52 40.95 18.82
C GLU A 11 -26.70 40.78 17.52
N ALA A 12 -25.96 39.68 17.38
CA ALA A 12 -25.23 39.34 16.15
C ALA A 12 -26.18 39.14 14.95
N ILE A 13 -27.27 38.38 15.12
CA ILE A 13 -28.29 38.18 14.08
C ILE A 13 -28.94 39.52 13.68
N ALA A 14 -29.27 40.35 14.67
CA ALA A 14 -29.85 41.68 14.42
C ALA A 14 -28.88 42.58 13.66
N LYS A 15 -27.57 42.53 13.96
CA LYS A 15 -26.52 43.24 13.21
C LYS A 15 -26.48 42.79 11.75
N VAL A 16 -26.50 41.48 11.48
CA VAL A 16 -26.56 40.94 10.11
C VAL A 16 -27.81 41.43 9.37
N ARG A 17 -29.00 41.31 9.97
CA ARG A 17 -30.26 41.78 9.35
C ARG A 17 -30.22 43.28 9.05
N ASN A 18 -29.74 44.08 9.98
CA ASN A 18 -29.62 45.54 9.81
C ASN A 18 -28.61 45.90 8.72
N ALA A 19 -27.45 45.24 8.67
CA ALA A 19 -26.43 45.48 7.65
C ALA A 19 -26.97 45.17 6.24
N ILE A 20 -27.71 44.06 6.08
CA ILE A 20 -28.35 43.67 4.81
C ILE A 20 -29.47 44.63 4.40
N ASN A 21 -30.25 45.13 5.36
CA ASN A 21 -31.29 46.13 5.10
C ASN A 21 -30.70 47.48 4.68
N LEU A 22 -29.54 47.85 5.22
CA LEU A 22 -28.81 49.06 4.88
C LEU A 22 -28.00 48.93 3.58
N ASN A 23 -27.84 47.71 3.05
CA ASN A 23 -27.08 47.40 1.84
C ASN A 23 -25.61 47.88 1.88
N ASP A 24 -24.98 47.76 3.04
CA ASP A 24 -23.59 48.18 3.29
C ASP A 24 -22.68 46.95 3.31
N GLN A 25 -21.92 46.72 2.24
CA GLN A 25 -21.12 45.50 2.05
C GLN A 25 -20.08 45.27 3.16
N ASN A 26 -19.40 46.33 3.62
CA ASN A 26 -18.41 46.21 4.69
C ASN A 26 -19.08 45.80 6.01
N LYS A 27 -20.24 46.39 6.33
CA LYS A 27 -20.99 46.00 7.53
C LYS A 27 -21.57 44.59 7.43
N ILE A 28 -21.95 44.15 6.23
CA ILE A 28 -22.41 42.78 5.99
C ILE A 28 -21.25 41.82 6.28
N GLU A 29 -20.07 42.07 5.72
CA GLU A 29 -18.87 41.26 5.95
C GLU A 29 -18.49 41.19 7.43
N ASP A 30 -18.36 42.34 8.09
CA ASP A 30 -18.03 42.42 9.52
C ASP A 30 -19.04 41.66 10.39
N SER A 31 -20.34 41.81 10.08
CA SER A 31 -21.41 41.18 10.85
C SER A 31 -21.47 39.66 10.61
N LEU A 32 -21.23 39.19 9.39
CA LEU A 32 -21.18 37.77 9.06
C LEU A 32 -19.93 37.11 9.66
N ASN A 33 -18.76 37.75 9.55
CA ASN A 33 -17.55 37.28 10.20
C ASN A 33 -17.75 37.20 11.71
N TYR A 34 -18.29 38.25 12.34
CA TYR A 34 -18.59 38.23 13.78
C TYR A 34 -19.54 37.07 14.15
N LEU A 35 -20.60 36.86 13.37
CA LEU A 35 -21.57 35.80 13.63
C LEU A 35 -20.98 34.40 13.46
N PHE A 36 -20.19 34.15 12.40
CA PHE A 36 -19.71 32.82 12.06
C PHE A 36 -18.37 32.45 12.73
N THR A 37 -17.61 33.42 13.23
CA THR A 37 -16.37 33.16 13.99
C THR A 37 -16.61 33.03 15.50
N SER A 38 -17.77 33.46 16.00
CA SER A 38 -18.16 33.20 17.39
C SER A 38 -18.90 31.86 17.50
N GLU A 39 -18.54 31.00 18.45
CA GLU A 39 -19.13 29.66 18.63
C GLU A 39 -20.67 29.72 18.70
N LEU A 40 -21.34 29.29 17.63
CA LEU A 40 -22.79 29.36 17.49
C LEU A 40 -23.47 28.45 18.55
N ASN A 41 -24.25 29.06 19.46
CA ASN A 41 -25.08 28.36 20.44
C ASN A 41 -26.53 28.85 20.33
N LEU A 42 -27.04 28.88 19.10
CA LEU A 42 -28.41 29.29 18.79
C LEU A 42 -29.36 28.10 18.88
N THR A 43 -30.63 28.39 19.15
CA THR A 43 -31.68 27.39 18.97
C THR A 43 -31.86 27.10 17.47
N ASP A 44 -32.22 25.84 17.13
CA ASP A 44 -32.38 25.42 15.72
C ASP A 44 -33.31 26.36 14.93
N LYS A 45 -34.36 26.88 15.58
CA LYS A 45 -35.37 27.74 14.95
C LYS A 45 -34.82 29.11 14.52
N GLU A 46 -33.96 29.73 15.32
CA GLU A 46 -33.43 31.06 15.01
C GLU A 46 -32.34 31.02 13.95
N LEU A 47 -31.55 29.94 13.95
CA LEU A 47 -30.64 29.61 12.86
C LEU A 47 -31.41 29.41 11.55
N GLU A 48 -32.51 28.66 11.58
CA GLU A 48 -33.36 28.43 10.41
C GLU A 48 -33.93 29.75 9.86
N GLU A 49 -34.50 30.60 10.71
CA GLU A 49 -35.02 31.91 10.31
C GLU A 49 -33.94 32.83 9.72
N LEU A 50 -32.71 32.78 10.25
CA LEU A 50 -31.58 33.51 9.69
C LEU A 50 -31.23 33.00 8.29
N PHE A 51 -31.06 31.70 8.09
CA PHE A 51 -30.68 31.17 6.78
C PHE A 51 -31.75 31.39 5.72
N ILE A 52 -33.04 31.30 6.09
CA ILE A 52 -34.14 31.70 5.20
C ILE A 52 -34.00 33.17 4.80
N PHE A 53 -33.72 34.06 5.76
CA PHE A 53 -33.51 35.49 5.48
C PHE A 53 -32.30 35.75 4.57
N LEU A 54 -31.19 35.02 4.77
CA LEU A 54 -29.99 35.12 3.95
C LEU A 54 -30.26 34.65 2.50
N VAL A 55 -31.01 33.56 2.31
CA VAL A 55 -31.45 33.10 0.98
C VAL A 55 -32.28 34.15 0.27
N GLN A 56 -33.25 34.75 0.96
CA GLN A 56 -34.13 35.80 0.40
C GLN A 56 -33.36 37.07 -0.02
N ASN A 57 -32.18 37.30 0.55
CA ASN A 57 -31.33 38.45 0.26
C ASN A 57 -30.01 38.04 -0.41
N ILE A 58 -29.98 36.92 -1.13
CA ILE A 58 -28.75 36.35 -1.71
C ILE A 58 -27.96 37.37 -2.53
N GLU A 59 -28.63 38.19 -3.34
CA GLU A 59 -28.00 39.22 -4.19
C GLU A 59 -27.13 40.22 -3.42
N LYS A 60 -27.45 40.47 -2.14
CA LYS A 60 -26.72 41.44 -1.29
C LYS A 60 -25.54 40.81 -0.55
N VAL A 61 -25.59 39.49 -0.31
CA VAL A 61 -24.59 38.76 0.48
C VAL A 61 -23.64 37.94 -0.38
N LEU A 62 -23.99 37.70 -1.65
CA LEU A 62 -23.28 36.78 -2.55
C LEU A 62 -21.79 37.12 -2.67
N ASP A 63 -21.45 38.36 -3.05
CA ASP A 63 -20.06 38.76 -3.25
C ASP A 63 -19.26 38.67 -1.95
N VAL A 64 -19.84 39.10 -0.83
CA VAL A 64 -19.20 39.05 0.49
C VAL A 64 -18.84 37.61 0.87
N VAL A 65 -19.76 36.67 0.68
CA VAL A 65 -19.53 35.28 1.07
C VAL A 65 -18.62 34.56 0.09
N VAL A 66 -18.76 34.80 -1.22
CA VAL A 66 -17.96 34.12 -2.25
C VAL A 66 -16.48 34.46 -2.11
N TYR A 67 -16.12 35.72 -1.82
CA TYR A 67 -14.73 36.13 -1.68
C TYR A 67 -14.12 35.88 -0.30
N ASN A 68 -14.87 35.28 0.62
CA ASN A 68 -14.42 34.99 1.97
C ASN A 68 -14.37 33.47 2.23
N ALA A 69 -13.17 32.91 2.10
CA ALA A 69 -12.92 31.48 2.30
C ALA A 69 -13.24 31.01 3.72
N GLU A 70 -13.02 31.85 4.75
CA GLU A 70 -13.29 31.51 6.15
C GLU A 70 -14.78 31.32 6.40
N ILE A 71 -15.62 32.22 5.88
CA ILE A 71 -17.09 32.06 5.96
C ILE A 71 -17.53 30.77 5.26
N LEU A 72 -17.02 30.49 4.05
CA LEU A 72 -17.39 29.27 3.35
C LEU A 72 -16.93 27.99 4.07
N VAL A 73 -15.75 28.01 4.70
CA VAL A 73 -15.29 26.91 5.56
C VAL A 73 -16.27 26.69 6.72
N VAL A 74 -16.69 27.75 7.41
CA VAL A 74 -17.67 27.64 8.49
C VAL A 74 -18.99 27.05 7.97
N LEU A 75 -19.52 27.55 6.85
CA LEU A 75 -20.77 27.05 6.28
C LEU A 75 -20.67 25.56 5.92
N HIS A 76 -19.56 25.12 5.33
CA HIS A 76 -19.35 23.69 5.06
C HIS A 76 -19.22 22.88 6.35
N SER A 77 -18.57 23.39 7.39
CA SER A 77 -18.50 22.74 8.70
C SER A 77 -19.89 22.58 9.33
N LEU A 78 -20.75 23.59 9.22
CA LEU A 78 -22.13 23.53 9.73
C LEU A 78 -22.97 22.49 8.98
N CYS A 79 -22.75 22.30 7.67
CA CYS A 79 -23.39 21.22 6.90
C CYS A 79 -22.96 19.80 7.31
N CYS A 80 -21.90 19.65 8.11
CA CYS A 80 -21.49 18.38 8.71
C CYS A 80 -22.14 18.11 10.08
N THR A 81 -23.05 18.98 10.53
CA THR A 81 -23.71 18.89 11.85
C THR A 81 -25.22 18.71 11.73
N ILE A 82 -25.92 18.64 12.87
CA ILE A 82 -27.38 18.49 12.94
C ILE A 82 -28.15 19.63 12.25
N ILE A 83 -27.55 20.82 12.11
CA ILE A 83 -28.21 21.99 11.49
C ILE A 83 -28.09 22.03 9.95
N LYS A 84 -27.53 20.98 9.33
CA LYS A 84 -27.43 20.84 7.87
C LYS A 84 -28.72 21.23 7.12
N PRO A 85 -29.93 20.79 7.52
CA PRO A 85 -31.16 21.13 6.79
C PRO A 85 -31.43 22.64 6.66
N SER A 86 -30.98 23.43 7.65
CA SER A 86 -31.16 24.89 7.68
C SER A 86 -30.09 25.61 6.84
N VAL A 87 -28.85 25.11 6.86
CA VAL A 87 -27.69 25.76 6.22
C VAL A 87 -27.61 25.42 4.72
N SER A 88 -27.89 24.18 4.34
CA SER A 88 -27.72 23.69 2.96
C SER A 88 -28.47 24.53 1.92
N PRO A 89 -29.73 24.97 2.12
CA PRO A 89 -30.42 25.82 1.13
C PRO A 89 -29.70 27.15 0.87
N PHE A 90 -29.08 27.74 1.89
CA PHE A 90 -28.31 28.97 1.73
C PHE A 90 -27.01 28.72 0.97
N LEU A 91 -26.29 27.67 1.35
CA LEU A 91 -25.07 27.27 0.66
C LEU A 91 -25.36 26.93 -0.82
N ASP A 92 -26.41 26.16 -1.11
CA ASP A 92 -26.82 25.83 -2.46
C ASP A 92 -27.13 27.09 -3.28
N SER A 93 -27.81 28.08 -2.67
CA SER A 93 -28.10 29.37 -3.31
C SER A 93 -26.82 30.14 -3.67
N ILE A 94 -25.80 30.14 -2.81
CA ILE A 94 -24.49 30.74 -3.12
C ILE A 94 -23.88 30.03 -4.33
N TYR A 95 -23.84 28.69 -4.31
CA TYR A 95 -23.22 27.92 -5.37
C TYR A 95 -23.98 28.02 -6.70
N ILE A 96 -25.29 28.19 -6.69
CA ILE A 96 -26.11 28.40 -7.90
C ILE A 96 -25.85 29.78 -8.51
N ASN A 97 -25.83 30.84 -7.69
CA ASN A 97 -25.86 32.22 -8.17
C ASN A 97 -24.46 32.83 -8.41
N ALA A 98 -23.43 32.34 -7.75
CA ALA A 98 -22.08 32.89 -7.89
C ALA A 98 -21.40 32.50 -9.21
N SER A 99 -20.44 33.33 -9.62
CA SER A 99 -19.55 33.06 -10.74
C SER A 99 -18.79 31.75 -10.52
N PRO A 100 -18.84 30.79 -11.46
CA PRO A 100 -18.19 29.49 -11.30
C PRO A 100 -16.67 29.62 -11.23
N ARG A 101 -16.10 30.67 -11.84
CA ARG A 101 -14.66 30.95 -11.77
C ARG A 101 -14.25 31.34 -10.35
N ASP A 102 -15.01 32.22 -9.72
CA ASP A 102 -14.65 32.78 -8.42
C ASP A 102 -14.89 31.73 -7.34
N LEU A 103 -16.01 30.99 -7.42
CA LEU A 103 -16.23 29.80 -6.60
C LEU A 103 -15.08 28.79 -6.72
N PHE A 104 -14.63 28.47 -7.94
CA PHE A 104 -13.53 27.52 -8.13
C PHE A 104 -12.22 27.98 -7.46
N LEU A 105 -11.90 29.27 -7.56
CA LEU A 105 -10.69 29.85 -6.95
C LEU A 105 -10.74 29.80 -5.42
N ILE A 106 -11.87 30.20 -4.81
CA ILE A 106 -12.00 30.13 -3.35
C ILE A 106 -12.04 28.66 -2.88
N HIS A 107 -12.77 27.80 -3.57
CA HIS A 107 -12.92 26.38 -3.22
C HIS A 107 -11.56 25.65 -3.18
N THR A 108 -10.74 25.86 -4.22
CA THR A 108 -9.39 25.30 -4.28
C THR A 108 -8.42 25.90 -3.24
N SER A 109 -8.81 26.96 -2.54
CA SER A 109 -8.02 27.58 -1.47
C SER A 109 -8.45 27.19 -0.05
N MET A 110 -9.63 26.55 0.14
CA MET A 110 -10.21 26.26 1.47
C MET A 110 -9.30 25.43 2.36
N ILE A 111 -8.49 24.54 1.77
CA ILE A 111 -7.52 23.72 2.51
C ILE A 111 -6.48 24.56 3.27
N ASN A 112 -6.24 25.81 2.86
CA ASN A 112 -5.33 26.71 3.59
C ASN A 112 -5.95 27.26 4.88
N TYR A 113 -7.26 27.11 5.06
CA TYR A 113 -8.02 27.69 6.18
C TYR A 113 -8.57 26.62 7.14
N THR A 114 -8.57 25.34 6.77
CA THR A 114 -9.00 24.26 7.66
C THR A 114 -8.32 22.93 7.34
N ASN A 115 -8.04 22.16 8.40
CA ASN A 115 -7.59 20.76 8.31
C ASN A 115 -8.73 19.77 8.63
N ASN A 116 -9.96 20.24 8.80
CA ASN A 116 -11.10 19.38 9.11
C ASN A 116 -11.53 18.60 7.85
N VAL A 117 -11.24 17.30 7.85
CA VAL A 117 -11.52 16.39 6.72
C VAL A 117 -13.00 16.35 6.35
N ASP A 118 -13.92 16.31 7.32
CA ASP A 118 -15.36 16.23 7.04
C ASP A 118 -15.84 17.50 6.32
N THR A 119 -15.32 18.66 6.71
CA THR A 119 -15.59 19.95 6.06
C THR A 119 -15.05 19.99 4.63
N LEU A 120 -13.79 19.56 4.44
CA LEU A 120 -13.15 19.52 3.13
C LEU A 120 -13.85 18.54 2.18
N LEU A 121 -14.23 17.36 2.65
CA LEU A 121 -14.98 16.38 1.86
C LEU A 121 -16.38 16.90 1.51
N HIS A 122 -17.08 17.52 2.47
CA HIS A 122 -18.36 18.14 2.17
C HIS A 122 -18.23 19.23 1.10
N SER A 123 -17.17 20.05 1.15
CA SER A 123 -16.91 21.04 0.09
C SER A 123 -16.77 20.38 -1.29
N LEU A 124 -16.07 19.26 -1.40
CA LEU A 124 -15.86 18.56 -2.68
C LEU A 124 -17.15 18.10 -3.36
N THR A 125 -18.25 17.92 -2.61
CA THR A 125 -19.56 17.56 -3.18
C THR A 125 -20.09 18.60 -4.18
N TYR A 126 -19.67 19.87 -4.04
CA TYR A 126 -20.06 20.96 -4.93
C TYR A 126 -19.14 21.13 -6.14
N LEU A 127 -17.94 20.55 -6.12
CA LEU A 127 -16.93 20.80 -7.15
C LEU A 127 -17.38 20.35 -8.56
N PRO A 128 -18.04 19.20 -8.75
CA PRO A 128 -18.52 18.78 -10.07
C PRO A 128 -19.45 19.81 -10.74
N SER A 129 -20.38 20.41 -10.00
CA SER A 129 -21.32 21.40 -10.55
C SER A 129 -20.69 22.77 -10.81
N ILE A 130 -19.63 23.12 -10.07
CA ILE A 130 -18.79 24.28 -10.41
C ILE A 130 -18.08 24.02 -11.74
N LEU A 131 -17.41 22.87 -11.86
CA LEU A 131 -16.60 22.50 -13.03
C LEU A 131 -17.45 22.42 -14.31
N GLU A 132 -18.67 21.90 -14.24
CA GLU A 132 -19.61 21.83 -15.38
C GLU A 132 -19.87 23.20 -16.01
N ARG A 133 -19.93 24.26 -15.18
CA ARG A 133 -20.20 25.63 -15.60
C ARG A 133 -18.95 26.37 -16.10
N ILE A 134 -17.76 25.77 -16.00
CA ILE A 134 -16.51 26.36 -16.51
C ILE A 134 -16.42 26.15 -18.03
N PRO A 135 -16.08 27.19 -18.82
CA PRO A 135 -15.91 27.04 -20.27
C PRO A 135 -14.87 25.98 -20.64
N LYS A 136 -15.18 25.16 -21.67
CA LYS A 136 -14.35 24.03 -22.12
C LYS A 136 -12.86 24.37 -22.34
N GLN A 137 -12.56 25.59 -22.80
CA GLN A 137 -11.19 26.07 -23.04
C GLN A 137 -10.34 26.16 -21.77
N ARG A 138 -10.97 26.38 -20.61
CA ARG A 138 -10.30 26.49 -19.30
C ARG A 138 -10.48 25.25 -18.44
N LEU A 139 -11.50 24.44 -18.73
CA LEU A 139 -11.86 23.26 -17.96
C LEU A 139 -10.69 22.29 -17.75
N LYS A 140 -9.84 22.06 -18.76
CA LYS A 140 -8.68 21.17 -18.62
C LYS A 140 -7.76 21.61 -17.48
N LYS A 141 -7.39 22.89 -17.43
CA LYS A 141 -6.53 23.43 -16.37
C LYS A 141 -7.23 23.35 -15.01
N SER A 142 -8.53 23.67 -14.95
CA SER A 142 -9.32 23.54 -13.72
C SER A 142 -9.39 22.09 -13.21
N LEU A 143 -9.45 21.10 -14.08
CA LEU A 143 -9.40 19.68 -13.69
C LEU A 143 -8.02 19.27 -13.18
N GLU A 144 -6.93 19.77 -13.78
CA GLU A 144 -5.57 19.56 -13.27
C GLU A 144 -5.37 20.18 -11.87
N ASP A 145 -5.89 21.38 -11.65
CA ASP A 145 -5.85 22.06 -10.35
C ASP A 145 -6.76 21.35 -9.32
N THR A 146 -7.92 20.85 -9.77
CA THR A 146 -8.82 20.00 -8.96
C THR A 146 -8.12 18.74 -8.49
N TYR A 147 -7.41 18.05 -9.39
CA TYR A 147 -6.69 16.83 -9.04
C TYR A 147 -5.70 17.08 -7.90
N LYS A 148 -4.92 18.17 -7.97
CA LYS A 148 -3.97 18.54 -6.91
C LYS A 148 -4.67 18.88 -5.59
N ASN A 149 -5.78 19.59 -5.64
CA ASN A 149 -6.54 19.93 -4.44
C ASN A 149 -7.08 18.66 -3.76
N ILE A 150 -7.69 17.75 -4.53
CA ILE A 150 -8.16 16.45 -4.01
C ILE A 150 -6.99 15.65 -3.46
N GLU A 151 -5.84 15.62 -4.13
CA GLU A 151 -4.65 14.90 -3.66
C GLU A 151 -4.20 15.40 -2.28
N GLN A 152 -4.18 16.72 -2.07
CA GLN A 152 -3.87 17.31 -0.77
C GLN A 152 -4.92 16.94 0.29
N ILE A 153 -6.21 17.03 -0.02
CA ILE A 153 -7.29 16.66 0.91
C ILE A 153 -7.18 15.18 1.30
N MET A 154 -7.01 14.29 0.32
CA MET A 154 -6.88 12.84 0.55
C MET A 154 -5.63 12.53 1.38
N SER A 155 -4.54 13.31 1.27
CA SER A 155 -3.34 13.13 2.10
C SER A 155 -3.54 13.45 3.59
N LEU A 156 -4.57 14.21 3.95
CA LEU A 156 -4.95 14.49 5.34
C LEU A 156 -5.76 13.35 5.97
N MET A 157 -6.21 12.38 5.18
CA MET A 157 -6.99 11.25 5.66
C MET A 157 -6.09 10.16 6.25
N ASN A 158 -6.53 9.57 7.36
CA ASN A 158 -5.96 8.34 7.92
C ASN A 158 -6.96 7.18 7.73
N GLU A 159 -6.51 5.93 7.89
CA GLU A 159 -7.33 4.73 7.65
C GLU A 159 -8.66 4.72 8.44
N THR A 160 -8.70 5.36 9.62
CA THR A 160 -9.90 5.47 10.46
C THR A 160 -10.92 6.44 9.88
N ASN A 161 -10.47 7.58 9.37
CA ASN A 161 -11.34 8.58 8.73
C ASN A 161 -11.74 8.16 7.31
N GLU A 162 -10.93 7.38 6.59
CA GLU A 162 -11.29 6.81 5.28
C GLU A 162 -12.54 5.95 5.37
N LYS A 163 -12.59 5.00 6.31
CA LYS A 163 -13.77 4.13 6.48
C LYS A 163 -15.02 4.90 6.91
N LYS A 164 -14.86 5.91 7.76
CA LYS A 164 -15.99 6.76 8.22
C LYS A 164 -16.62 7.52 7.04
N ASN A 165 -15.80 7.97 6.09
CA ASN A 165 -16.21 8.90 5.04
C ASN A 165 -16.40 8.23 3.65
N GLU A 166 -16.35 6.92 3.59
CA GLU A 166 -16.47 6.12 2.38
C GLU A 166 -17.75 6.42 1.57
N GLU A 167 -18.91 6.54 2.23
CA GLU A 167 -20.18 6.88 1.56
C GLU A 167 -20.13 8.26 0.89
N ILE A 168 -19.50 9.24 1.55
CA ILE A 168 -19.35 10.60 1.03
C ILE A 168 -18.42 10.58 -0.18
N ILE A 169 -17.29 9.87 -0.11
CA ILE A 169 -16.34 9.73 -1.22
C ILE A 169 -17.00 9.05 -2.42
N GLN A 170 -17.81 8.01 -2.19
CA GLN A 170 -18.57 7.35 -3.26
C GLN A 170 -19.60 8.31 -3.90
N SER A 171 -20.30 9.11 -3.10
CA SER A 171 -21.24 10.13 -3.59
C SER A 171 -20.55 11.22 -4.42
N ILE A 172 -19.39 11.69 -3.97
CA ILE A 172 -18.55 12.65 -4.72
C ILE A 172 -18.13 12.03 -6.05
N THR A 173 -17.58 10.81 -6.01
CA THR A 173 -17.12 10.08 -7.20
C THR A 173 -18.25 9.90 -8.21
N GLU A 174 -19.42 9.49 -7.75
CA GLU A 174 -20.61 9.35 -8.59
C GLU A 174 -21.03 10.68 -9.22
N SER A 175 -20.95 11.78 -8.47
CA SER A 175 -21.25 13.13 -8.98
C SER A 175 -20.28 13.55 -10.08
N PHE A 176 -18.97 13.29 -9.92
CA PHE A 176 -17.98 13.53 -10.98
C PHE A 176 -18.31 12.74 -12.25
N ILE A 177 -18.72 11.48 -12.12
CA ILE A 177 -19.09 10.62 -13.26
C ILE A 177 -20.35 11.11 -13.98
N ASN A 178 -21.38 11.52 -13.22
CA ASN A 178 -22.67 11.88 -13.79
C ASN A 178 -22.67 13.27 -14.44
N ILE A 179 -21.88 14.21 -13.90
CA ILE A 179 -21.91 15.63 -14.30
C ILE A 179 -20.86 15.92 -15.38
N LEU A 180 -19.64 15.38 -15.25
CA LEU A 180 -18.54 15.73 -16.15
C LEU A 180 -18.41 14.79 -17.33
N GLN A 181 -17.99 15.37 -18.46
CA GLN A 181 -17.72 14.58 -19.67
C GLN A 181 -16.47 13.70 -19.49
N PRO A 182 -16.49 12.45 -20.00
CA PRO A 182 -15.34 11.55 -19.95
C PRO A 182 -14.08 12.18 -20.55
N SER A 183 -13.01 12.25 -19.77
CA SER A 183 -11.71 12.79 -20.17
C SER A 183 -10.59 12.16 -19.36
N LYS A 184 -9.35 12.39 -19.79
CA LYS A 184 -8.15 11.93 -19.09
C LYS A 184 -8.12 12.42 -17.65
N GLU A 185 -8.37 13.71 -17.46
CA GLU A 185 -8.29 14.38 -16.16
C GLU A 185 -9.43 13.94 -15.22
N VAL A 186 -10.65 13.74 -15.75
CA VAL A 186 -11.77 13.18 -14.96
C VAL A 186 -11.46 11.75 -14.50
N LEU A 187 -10.88 10.91 -15.38
CA LEU A 187 -10.48 9.56 -15.00
C LEU A 187 -9.40 9.58 -13.90
N TYR A 188 -8.45 10.51 -13.96
CA TYR A 188 -7.44 10.67 -12.91
C TYR A 188 -8.06 11.03 -11.55
N ILE A 189 -9.03 11.95 -11.54
CA ILE A 189 -9.76 12.32 -10.32
C ILE A 189 -10.52 11.11 -9.76
N ILE A 190 -11.22 10.36 -10.61
CA ILE A 190 -11.98 9.16 -10.19
C ILE A 190 -11.03 8.12 -9.58
N LEU A 191 -9.90 7.82 -10.23
CA LEU A 191 -8.91 6.87 -9.69
C LEU A 191 -8.29 7.35 -8.37
N LEU A 192 -8.11 8.67 -8.19
CA LEU A 192 -7.62 9.23 -6.94
C LEU A 192 -8.65 9.09 -5.79
N LEU A 193 -9.91 9.44 -6.04
CA LEU A 193 -10.98 9.35 -5.04
C LEU A 193 -11.27 7.90 -4.63
N THR A 194 -11.15 6.98 -5.59
CA THR A 194 -11.45 5.56 -5.37
C THR A 194 -10.28 4.75 -4.84
N LYS A 195 -9.12 5.39 -4.67
CA LYS A 195 -7.94 4.76 -4.08
C LYS A 195 -8.27 4.25 -2.68
N ASN A 196 -7.99 2.97 -2.42
CA ASN A 196 -8.22 2.28 -1.14
C ASN A 196 -9.69 2.18 -0.67
N GLN A 197 -10.69 2.48 -1.50
CA GLN A 197 -12.11 2.42 -1.13
C GLN A 197 -12.76 1.07 -1.50
N ILE A 198 -13.72 0.60 -0.69
CA ILE A 198 -14.59 -0.54 -1.02
C ILE A 198 -15.79 -0.04 -1.81
N ILE A 199 -15.65 -0.05 -3.14
CA ILE A 199 -16.68 0.47 -4.03
C ILE A 199 -17.81 -0.54 -4.22
N ASN A 200 -19.05 -0.07 -4.14
CA ASN A 200 -20.22 -0.88 -4.49
C ASN A 200 -20.26 -1.23 -6.01
N ASN A 201 -20.89 -2.35 -6.36
CA ASN A 201 -20.95 -2.82 -7.76
C ASN A 201 -21.66 -1.84 -8.72
N SER A 202 -22.60 -1.02 -8.23
CA SER A 202 -23.29 -0.02 -9.04
C SER A 202 -22.31 1.06 -9.51
N LEU A 203 -21.50 1.60 -8.60
CA LEU A 203 -20.51 2.62 -8.89
C LEU A 203 -19.36 2.06 -9.75
N ILE A 204 -18.90 0.83 -9.51
CA ILE A 204 -17.94 0.15 -10.42
C ILE A 204 -18.48 0.10 -11.86
N THR A 205 -19.77 -0.22 -12.04
CA THR A 205 -20.40 -0.27 -13.36
C THR A 205 -20.45 1.12 -14.03
N LYS A 206 -20.68 2.18 -13.26
CA LYS A 206 -20.63 3.56 -13.75
C LYS A 206 -19.21 3.96 -14.16
N ILE A 207 -18.20 3.63 -13.35
CA ILE A 207 -16.78 3.89 -13.68
C ILE A 207 -16.40 3.14 -14.96
N ARG A 208 -16.81 1.87 -15.11
CA ARG A 208 -16.58 1.09 -16.33
C ARG A 208 -17.19 1.76 -17.56
N THR A 209 -18.44 2.21 -17.46
CA THR A 209 -19.12 2.93 -18.56
C THR A 209 -18.40 4.23 -18.92
N LEU A 210 -17.94 5.00 -17.93
CA LEU A 210 -17.15 6.21 -18.16
C LEU A 210 -15.81 5.90 -18.84
N CYS A 211 -15.11 4.84 -18.43
CA CYS A 211 -13.86 4.41 -19.05
C CYS A 211 -14.05 4.05 -20.53
N LEU A 212 -15.10 3.27 -20.87
CA LEU A 212 -15.42 2.90 -22.25
C LEU A 212 -15.72 4.13 -23.13
N SER A 213 -16.21 5.20 -22.51
CA SER A 213 -16.54 6.46 -23.18
C SER A 213 -15.34 7.41 -23.31
N CYS A 214 -14.20 7.13 -22.67
CA CYS A 214 -13.00 7.95 -22.76
C CYS A 214 -12.32 7.80 -24.13
N THR A 215 -12.27 8.89 -24.89
CA THR A 215 -11.50 8.91 -26.15
C THR A 215 -10.03 8.66 -25.87
N ASN A 216 -9.41 7.79 -26.66
CA ASN A 216 -7.98 7.49 -26.58
C ASN A 216 -7.54 6.86 -25.23
N LEU A 217 -8.44 6.08 -24.59
CA LEU A 217 -8.17 5.31 -23.38
C LEU A 217 -6.82 4.55 -23.40
N PRO A 218 -6.37 3.92 -24.51
CA PRO A 218 -5.06 3.27 -24.55
C PRO A 218 -3.90 4.19 -24.18
N ASN A 219 -3.88 5.43 -24.71
CA ASN A 219 -2.83 6.40 -24.43
C ASN A 219 -2.95 6.98 -23.02
N ILE A 220 -4.18 7.05 -22.48
CA ILE A 220 -4.40 7.45 -21.08
C ILE A 220 -3.78 6.40 -20.15
N ILE A 221 -4.07 5.11 -20.36
CA ILE A 221 -3.52 4.00 -19.56
C ILE A 221 -1.99 3.99 -19.63
N LEU A 222 -1.40 4.19 -20.81
CA LEU A 222 0.05 4.26 -20.99
C LEU A 222 0.70 5.43 -20.24
N SER A 223 -0.08 6.44 -19.86
CA SER A 223 0.39 7.59 -19.07
C SER A 223 0.10 7.46 -17.58
N PHE A 224 -0.50 6.36 -17.12
CA PHE A 224 -0.75 6.16 -15.70
C PHE A 224 0.56 6.05 -14.92
N ASN A 225 0.58 6.71 -13.76
CA ASN A 225 1.55 6.36 -12.74
C ASN A 225 1.18 5.01 -12.10
N PHE A 226 2.08 4.49 -11.27
CA PHE A 226 1.87 3.20 -10.61
C PHE A 226 0.55 3.12 -9.83
N GLN A 227 0.24 4.12 -8.99
CA GLN A 227 -0.97 4.10 -8.16
C GLN A 227 -2.25 4.10 -9.00
N GLN A 228 -2.29 4.93 -10.05
CA GLN A 228 -3.42 4.98 -10.99
C GLN A 228 -3.61 3.64 -11.70
N LEU A 229 -2.52 3.03 -12.17
CA LEU A 229 -2.56 1.72 -12.83
C LEU A 229 -3.11 0.65 -11.89
N LEU A 230 -2.69 0.66 -10.63
CA LEU A 230 -3.19 -0.26 -9.62
C LEU A 230 -4.66 -0.10 -9.31
N THR A 231 -5.12 1.13 -9.07
CA THR A 231 -6.54 1.38 -8.78
C THR A 231 -7.39 0.98 -9.99
N PHE A 232 -6.91 1.26 -11.21
CA PHE A 232 -7.58 0.86 -12.43
C PHE A 232 -7.74 -0.67 -12.56
N ILE A 233 -6.68 -1.40 -12.22
CA ILE A 233 -6.66 -2.86 -12.23
C ILE A 233 -7.51 -3.45 -11.10
N GLY A 234 -7.41 -2.90 -9.88
CA GLY A 234 -8.13 -3.38 -8.71
C GLY A 234 -9.65 -3.25 -8.86
N LEU A 235 -10.10 -2.29 -9.65
CA LEU A 235 -11.52 -2.12 -10.03
C LEU A 235 -11.94 -2.97 -11.24
N GLU A 236 -11.04 -3.81 -11.77
CA GLU A 236 -11.26 -4.66 -12.94
C GLU A 236 -11.89 -3.87 -14.10
N LEU A 237 -11.30 -2.69 -14.39
CA LEU A 237 -11.79 -1.81 -15.44
C LEU A 237 -11.36 -2.32 -16.83
N PRO A 238 -12.12 -1.96 -17.89
CA PRO A 238 -11.89 -2.51 -19.22
C PRO A 238 -10.52 -2.11 -19.78
N ILE A 239 -9.76 -3.13 -20.15
CA ILE A 239 -8.49 -2.99 -20.86
C ILE A 239 -8.77 -2.98 -22.37
N PRO A 240 -8.40 -1.91 -23.11
CA PRO A 240 -8.54 -1.88 -24.56
C PRO A 240 -7.79 -3.04 -25.23
N LEU A 241 -8.45 -3.74 -26.17
CA LEU A 241 -7.86 -4.86 -26.92
C LEU A 241 -6.55 -4.51 -27.65
N ILE A 242 -6.37 -3.25 -28.03
CA ILE A 242 -5.14 -2.77 -28.69
C ILE A 242 -3.92 -2.78 -27.75
N LEU A 243 -4.15 -2.72 -26.43
CA LEU A 243 -3.13 -3.01 -25.45
C LEU A 243 -3.11 -4.54 -25.25
N ASN A 244 -2.13 -5.20 -25.87
CA ASN A 244 -1.89 -6.62 -25.62
C ASN A 244 -1.71 -6.84 -24.11
N THR A 245 -2.30 -7.91 -23.57
CA THR A 245 -2.15 -8.32 -22.16
C THR A 245 -0.68 -8.41 -21.74
N SER A 246 0.21 -8.84 -22.64
CA SER A 246 1.67 -8.80 -22.43
C SER A 246 2.21 -7.38 -22.18
N LYS A 247 1.70 -6.37 -22.89
CA LYS A 247 2.13 -4.98 -22.71
C LYS A 247 1.74 -4.45 -21.33
N ILE A 248 0.53 -4.76 -20.86
CA ILE A 248 0.08 -4.32 -19.53
C ILE A 248 0.79 -5.08 -18.43
N TYR A 249 1.00 -6.39 -18.62
CA TYR A 249 1.83 -7.19 -17.73
C TYR A 249 3.21 -6.53 -17.55
N HIS A 250 3.90 -6.16 -18.65
CA HIS A 250 5.19 -5.48 -18.57
C HIS A 250 5.09 -4.07 -17.96
N MET A 251 4.00 -3.33 -18.17
CA MET A 251 3.79 -2.05 -17.49
C MET A 251 3.70 -2.23 -15.96
N ILE A 252 3.02 -3.27 -15.50
CA ILE A 252 2.92 -3.59 -14.07
C ILE A 252 4.28 -4.04 -13.54
N GLU A 253 4.99 -4.93 -14.23
CA GLU A 253 6.34 -5.35 -13.85
C GLU A 253 7.31 -4.17 -13.76
N GLU A 254 7.33 -3.30 -14.77
CA GLU A 254 8.15 -2.09 -14.76
C GLU A 254 7.77 -1.18 -13.60
N ALA A 255 6.47 -0.95 -13.40
CA ALA A 255 6.02 -0.12 -12.29
C ALA A 255 6.38 -0.74 -10.93
N ILE A 256 6.42 -2.08 -10.81
CA ILE A 256 6.93 -2.79 -9.64
C ILE A 256 8.42 -2.52 -9.43
N LYS A 257 9.23 -2.66 -10.49
CA LYS A 257 10.69 -2.47 -10.45
C LYS A 257 11.13 -1.08 -10.01
N HIS A 258 10.36 -0.05 -10.38
CA HIS A 258 10.68 1.35 -10.05
C HIS A 258 10.24 1.78 -8.64
N CYS A 259 9.81 0.84 -7.80
CA CYS A 259 9.34 1.15 -6.45
C CYS A 259 10.07 0.34 -5.38
N ASN A 260 10.20 0.96 -4.21
CA ASN A 260 10.93 0.37 -3.10
C ASN A 260 10.07 -0.61 -2.28
N VAL A 261 8.75 -0.37 -2.11
CA VAL A 261 7.81 -1.22 -1.32
C VAL A 261 6.35 -1.00 -1.78
N PHE A 262 5.48 -2.03 -1.72
CA PHE A 262 4.03 -1.99 -2.07
C PHE A 262 3.06 -2.59 -1.03
N PRO A 263 2.90 -2.00 0.16
CA PRO A 263 2.23 -2.69 1.26
C PRO A 263 0.73 -2.98 1.00
N GLN A 264 -0.04 -1.98 0.54
CA GLN A 264 -1.51 -2.08 0.52
C GLN A 264 -2.09 -2.80 -0.71
N HIS A 265 -1.35 -2.87 -1.82
CA HIS A 265 -1.88 -3.37 -3.10
C HIS A 265 -1.24 -4.70 -3.56
N SER A 266 -0.36 -5.29 -2.73
CA SER A 266 0.36 -6.53 -3.08
C SER A 266 -0.57 -7.67 -3.49
N ILE A 267 -1.70 -7.87 -2.80
CA ILE A 267 -2.66 -8.94 -3.12
C ILE A 267 -3.31 -8.74 -4.50
N ILE A 268 -3.76 -7.52 -4.82
CA ILE A 268 -4.41 -7.18 -6.09
C ILE A 268 -3.42 -7.36 -7.25
N ILE A 269 -2.19 -6.89 -7.07
CA ILE A 269 -1.11 -7.06 -8.05
C ILE A 269 -0.86 -8.54 -8.32
N LEU A 270 -0.73 -9.35 -7.27
CA LEU A 270 -0.49 -10.79 -7.41
C LEU A 270 -1.64 -11.48 -8.15
N GLN A 271 -2.89 -11.17 -7.79
CA GLN A 271 -4.07 -11.71 -8.47
C GLN A 271 -4.06 -11.35 -9.96
N TYR A 272 -3.72 -10.10 -10.30
CA TYR A 272 -3.62 -9.69 -11.69
C TYR A 272 -2.49 -10.41 -12.43
N LEU A 273 -1.27 -10.43 -11.87
CA LEU A 273 -0.13 -11.10 -12.47
C LEU A 273 -0.41 -12.59 -12.70
N MET A 274 -1.12 -13.25 -11.78
CA MET A 274 -1.59 -14.63 -11.94
C MET A 274 -2.61 -14.79 -13.07
N ASN A 275 -3.56 -13.87 -13.20
CA ASN A 275 -4.60 -13.93 -14.24
C ASN A 275 -4.05 -13.72 -15.65
N TYR A 276 -2.97 -12.95 -15.78
CA TYR A 276 -2.34 -12.61 -17.05
C TYR A 276 -0.95 -13.22 -17.22
N ASN A 277 -0.72 -14.34 -16.53
CA ASN A 277 0.57 -14.98 -16.37
C ASN A 277 1.32 -15.13 -17.70
N GLN A 278 2.43 -14.42 -17.86
CA GLN A 278 3.36 -14.61 -18.97
C GLN A 278 4.31 -15.77 -18.63
N ASN A 279 4.93 -16.38 -19.65
CA ASN A 279 5.95 -17.42 -19.45
C ASN A 279 7.29 -16.86 -18.91
N THR A 280 7.27 -15.73 -18.18
CA THR A 280 8.43 -15.00 -17.67
C THR A 280 8.26 -14.76 -16.19
N LEU A 281 9.31 -15.01 -15.40
CA LEU A 281 9.31 -14.80 -13.96
C LEU A 281 10.54 -13.97 -13.56
N ASP A 282 10.36 -12.66 -13.37
CA ASP A 282 11.45 -11.74 -13.05
C ASP A 282 11.81 -11.76 -11.56
N VAL A 283 13.07 -12.05 -11.24
CA VAL A 283 13.56 -12.09 -9.86
C VAL A 283 13.48 -10.75 -9.13
N ASP A 284 13.62 -9.61 -9.84
CA ASP A 284 13.53 -8.29 -9.22
C ASP A 284 12.10 -8.01 -8.77
N VAL A 285 11.11 -8.39 -9.59
CA VAL A 285 9.69 -8.35 -9.27
C VAL A 285 9.38 -9.27 -8.08
N VAL A 286 9.86 -10.52 -8.12
CA VAL A 286 9.71 -11.49 -7.00
C VAL A 286 10.32 -10.93 -5.70
N SER A 287 11.50 -10.31 -5.77
CA SER A 287 12.16 -9.71 -4.61
C SER A 287 11.35 -8.58 -4.00
N ILE A 288 10.83 -7.66 -4.82
CA ILE A 288 10.04 -6.51 -4.35
C ILE A 288 8.70 -6.97 -3.80
N LEU A 289 8.03 -7.93 -4.46
CA LEU A 289 6.79 -8.52 -3.98
C LEU A 289 6.98 -9.24 -2.65
N HIS A 290 8.03 -10.07 -2.51
CA HIS A 290 8.36 -10.75 -1.26
C HIS A 290 8.56 -9.73 -0.12
N ASN A 291 9.42 -8.73 -0.33
CA ASN A 291 9.69 -7.70 0.68
C ASN A 291 8.42 -6.92 1.05
N SER A 292 7.57 -6.63 0.07
CA SER A 292 6.29 -5.96 0.30
C SER A 292 5.37 -6.82 1.16
N ILE A 293 5.24 -8.12 0.87
CA ILE A 293 4.41 -9.05 1.64
C ILE A 293 4.95 -9.24 3.07
N THR A 294 6.26 -9.36 3.25
CA THR A 294 6.85 -9.48 4.58
C THR A 294 6.72 -8.19 5.39
N SER A 295 6.64 -7.04 4.71
CA SER A 295 6.42 -5.73 5.36
C SER A 295 4.96 -5.45 5.71
N ILE A 296 4.01 -6.31 5.32
CA ILE A 296 2.60 -6.19 5.70
C ILE A 296 2.49 -6.40 7.22
N GLN A 297 2.63 -5.32 7.99
CA GLN A 297 2.28 -5.27 9.41
C GLN A 297 0.77 -5.09 9.51
N THR A 298 0.02 -6.19 9.53
CA THR A 298 -1.43 -6.15 9.72
C THR A 298 -1.81 -6.90 10.99
N ASP A 299 -2.74 -6.34 11.75
CA ASP A 299 -3.40 -7.06 12.84
C ASP A 299 -4.26 -8.24 12.32
N ASP A 300 -4.51 -8.30 11.01
CA ASP A 300 -5.27 -9.36 10.35
C ASP A 300 -4.36 -10.48 9.79
N ILE A 301 -4.12 -11.49 10.62
CA ILE A 301 -3.39 -12.73 10.27
C ILE A 301 -3.97 -13.41 9.01
N SER A 302 -5.26 -13.21 8.70
CA SER A 302 -5.89 -13.83 7.52
C SER A 302 -5.38 -13.22 6.21
N GLN A 303 -5.18 -11.90 6.17
CA GLN A 303 -4.65 -11.21 4.99
C GLN A 303 -3.19 -11.56 4.73
N GLN A 304 -2.36 -11.63 5.78
CA GLN A 304 -0.97 -12.09 5.65
C GLN A 304 -0.89 -13.51 5.07
N ARG A 305 -1.73 -14.43 5.56
CA ARG A 305 -1.80 -15.80 5.03
C ARG A 305 -2.25 -15.83 3.58
N GLN A 306 -3.27 -15.04 3.23
CA GLN A 306 -3.76 -14.94 1.86
C GLN A 306 -2.68 -14.40 0.91
N ALA A 307 -1.99 -13.32 1.30
CA ALA A 307 -0.91 -12.74 0.51
C ALA A 307 0.23 -13.74 0.28
N ALA A 308 0.67 -14.43 1.34
CA ALA A 308 1.71 -15.45 1.24
C ALA A 308 1.28 -16.62 0.31
N GLN A 309 0.04 -17.08 0.42
CA GLN A 309 -0.50 -18.14 -0.44
C GLN A 309 -0.59 -17.71 -1.90
N LEU A 310 -1.10 -16.51 -2.18
CA LEU A 310 -1.17 -15.97 -3.54
C LEU A 310 0.21 -15.80 -4.15
N PHE A 311 1.19 -15.35 -3.37
CA PHE A 311 2.56 -15.22 -3.87
C PHE A 311 3.21 -16.56 -4.20
N GLN A 312 2.97 -17.59 -3.37
CA GLN A 312 3.38 -18.96 -3.69
C GLN A 312 2.72 -19.46 -4.97
N LEU A 313 1.41 -19.24 -5.12
CA LEU A 313 0.67 -19.63 -6.32
C LEU A 313 1.14 -18.88 -7.57
N TYR A 314 1.48 -17.60 -7.45
CA TYR A 314 2.06 -16.81 -8.54
C TYR A 314 3.36 -17.43 -9.04
N ILE A 315 4.29 -17.82 -8.16
CA ILE A 315 5.53 -18.48 -8.61
C ILE A 315 5.23 -19.84 -9.24
N LEU A 316 4.39 -20.65 -8.60
CA LEU A 316 4.06 -22.01 -9.04
C LEU A 316 3.15 -22.06 -10.28
N SER A 317 2.52 -20.95 -10.68
CA SER A 317 1.73 -20.90 -11.92
C SER A 317 2.58 -20.79 -13.18
N HIS A 318 3.90 -20.57 -13.07
CA HIS A 318 4.80 -20.50 -14.22
C HIS A 318 5.29 -21.88 -14.65
N ASN A 319 5.80 -21.99 -15.88
CA ASN A 319 6.37 -23.24 -16.39
C ASN A 319 7.67 -23.61 -15.64
N SER A 320 8.07 -24.89 -15.73
CA SER A 320 9.24 -25.43 -15.02
C SER A 320 10.54 -24.70 -15.37
N GLU A 321 10.68 -24.21 -16.61
CA GLU A 321 11.84 -23.46 -17.09
C GLU A 321 11.95 -22.08 -16.41
N SER A 322 10.83 -21.38 -16.24
CA SER A 322 10.79 -20.09 -15.54
C SER A 322 11.17 -20.24 -14.07
N ILE A 323 10.68 -21.30 -13.42
CA ILE A 323 11.02 -21.62 -12.04
C ILE A 323 12.50 -21.97 -11.91
N LYS A 324 13.03 -22.80 -12.82
CA LYS A 324 14.46 -23.10 -12.90
C LYS A 324 15.29 -21.82 -12.99
N ASN A 325 14.94 -20.92 -13.91
CA ASN A 325 15.66 -19.67 -14.12
C ASN A 325 15.59 -18.74 -12.91
N LEU A 326 14.44 -18.66 -12.23
CA LEU A 326 14.32 -17.94 -10.96
C LEU A 326 15.28 -18.53 -9.90
N ILE A 327 15.26 -19.85 -9.73
CA ILE A 327 16.08 -20.54 -8.73
C ILE A 327 17.57 -20.28 -8.97
N ILE A 328 18.04 -20.47 -10.21
CA ILE A 328 19.44 -20.21 -10.59
C ILE A 328 19.80 -18.77 -10.27
N LYS A 329 19.01 -17.79 -10.73
CA LYS A 329 19.31 -16.37 -10.56
C LYS A 329 19.36 -15.94 -9.08
N VAL A 330 18.49 -16.51 -8.23
CA VAL A 330 18.45 -16.23 -6.79
C VAL A 330 19.70 -16.77 -6.07
N PHE A 331 20.11 -18.01 -6.37
CA PHE A 331 21.32 -18.56 -5.73
C PHE A 331 22.61 -18.05 -6.38
N ASP A 332 22.57 -17.55 -7.63
CA ASP A 332 23.73 -16.98 -8.33
C ASP A 332 24.07 -15.54 -7.94
N THR A 333 23.11 -14.80 -7.40
CA THR A 333 23.28 -13.37 -7.14
C THR A 333 23.13 -13.09 -5.65
N ILE A 334 24.20 -12.61 -5.01
CA ILE A 334 24.20 -12.31 -3.56
C ILE A 334 23.15 -11.28 -3.15
N LYS A 335 22.76 -10.38 -4.06
CA LYS A 335 21.65 -9.41 -3.90
C LYS A 335 20.35 -10.08 -3.45
N TYR A 336 20.11 -11.33 -3.84
CA TYR A 336 18.87 -12.07 -3.54
C TYR A 336 19.01 -13.06 -2.40
N ARG A 337 20.06 -12.94 -1.58
CA ARG A 337 20.30 -13.85 -0.44
C ARG A 337 19.12 -13.89 0.54
N HIS A 338 18.46 -12.76 0.77
CA HIS A 338 17.26 -12.68 1.61
C HIS A 338 16.09 -13.56 1.11
N LEU A 339 16.07 -13.93 -0.18
CA LEU A 339 15.07 -14.83 -0.75
C LEU A 339 15.40 -16.31 -0.59
N TRP A 340 16.62 -16.68 -0.16
CA TRP A 340 17.08 -18.08 -0.17
C TRP A 340 16.14 -19.01 0.59
N SER A 341 15.82 -18.68 1.85
CA SER A 341 14.89 -19.49 2.67
C SER A 341 13.53 -19.69 1.99
N TYR A 342 12.98 -18.60 1.44
CA TYR A 342 11.70 -18.62 0.75
C TYR A 342 11.75 -19.48 -0.54
N ILE A 343 12.78 -19.33 -1.37
CA ILE A 343 12.94 -20.13 -2.58
C ILE A 343 13.18 -21.61 -2.24
N LEU A 344 13.94 -21.92 -1.19
CA LEU A 344 14.05 -23.30 -0.68
C LEU A 344 12.68 -23.85 -0.29
N HIS A 345 11.83 -23.05 0.37
CA HIS A 345 10.46 -23.45 0.68
C HIS A 345 9.63 -23.71 -0.61
N ILE A 346 9.70 -22.85 -1.61
CA ILE A 346 9.05 -23.04 -2.92
C ILE A 346 9.50 -24.36 -3.57
N ILE A 347 10.81 -24.67 -3.54
CA ILE A 347 11.33 -25.94 -4.08
C ILE A 347 10.76 -27.15 -3.30
N ARG A 348 10.69 -27.08 -1.96
CA ARG A 348 10.08 -28.16 -1.16
C ARG A 348 8.62 -28.37 -1.52
N LEU A 349 7.86 -27.29 -1.69
CA LEU A 349 6.46 -27.36 -2.13
C LEU A 349 6.36 -27.98 -3.52
N PHE A 350 7.17 -27.50 -4.46
CA PHE A 350 7.24 -28.01 -5.82
C PHE A 350 7.47 -29.53 -5.85
N ILE A 351 8.47 -30.02 -5.13
CA ILE A 351 8.77 -31.46 -5.02
C ILE A 351 7.63 -32.21 -4.34
N SER A 352 7.04 -31.66 -3.27
CA SER A 352 5.95 -32.33 -2.55
C SER A 352 4.70 -32.51 -3.42
N PHE A 353 4.40 -31.53 -4.27
CA PHE A 353 3.20 -31.51 -5.10
C PHE A 353 3.37 -32.19 -6.46
N SER A 354 4.55 -32.14 -7.06
CA SER A 354 4.84 -32.82 -8.33
C SER A 354 4.56 -34.33 -8.28
N PHE A 355 4.74 -34.96 -7.12
CA PHE A 355 4.41 -36.38 -6.89
C PHE A 355 2.92 -36.64 -6.61
N LYS A 356 2.09 -35.60 -6.37
CA LYS A 356 0.72 -35.74 -5.85
C LYS A 356 -0.38 -35.08 -6.70
N ASN A 357 -0.10 -34.05 -7.49
CA ASN A 357 -1.13 -33.33 -8.26
C ASN A 357 -0.53 -32.55 -9.47
N PRO A 358 -0.74 -32.98 -10.72
CA PRO A 358 -0.06 -32.42 -11.90
C PRO A 358 -0.76 -31.23 -12.57
N LYS A 359 -1.66 -30.51 -11.89
CA LYS A 359 -2.52 -29.51 -12.58
C LYS A 359 -1.88 -28.14 -12.84
N LEU A 360 -0.70 -27.84 -12.26
CA LEU A 360 0.00 -26.57 -12.47
C LEU A 360 1.04 -26.67 -13.60
N PRO A 361 1.26 -25.60 -14.40
CA PRO A 361 2.20 -25.60 -15.53
C PRO A 361 3.63 -25.99 -15.14
N CYS A 362 4.01 -25.66 -13.90
CA CYS A 362 5.30 -25.99 -13.32
C CYS A 362 5.58 -27.50 -13.25
N PHE A 363 4.54 -28.34 -13.24
CA PHE A 363 4.66 -29.80 -13.14
C PHE A 363 4.65 -30.51 -14.50
N ASN A 364 4.66 -29.79 -15.62
CA ASN A 364 4.75 -30.39 -16.95
C ASN A 364 6.13 -31.02 -17.21
N CYS A 365 7.20 -30.46 -16.64
CA CYS A 365 8.55 -31.01 -16.76
C CYS A 365 9.37 -30.80 -15.47
N PRO A 366 9.00 -31.48 -14.37
CA PRO A 366 9.62 -31.24 -13.07
C PRO A 366 11.09 -31.64 -13.00
N SER A 367 11.54 -32.52 -13.90
CA SER A 367 12.94 -32.89 -14.05
C SER A 367 13.86 -31.70 -14.32
N LEU A 368 13.40 -30.65 -15.02
CA LEU A 368 14.19 -29.43 -15.26
C LEU A 368 14.56 -28.70 -13.97
N VAL A 369 13.68 -28.73 -12.98
CA VAL A 369 13.97 -28.14 -11.66
C VAL A 369 14.84 -29.10 -10.85
N TYR A 370 14.64 -30.42 -11.00
CA TYR A 370 15.41 -31.42 -10.26
C TYR A 370 16.88 -31.47 -10.65
N THR A 371 17.22 -31.18 -11.91
CA THR A 371 18.63 -31.14 -12.36
C THR A 371 19.45 -30.08 -11.63
N GLU A 372 18.80 -29.02 -11.13
CA GLU A 372 19.50 -27.94 -10.43
C GLU A 372 19.69 -28.23 -8.93
N ILE A 373 18.97 -29.20 -8.35
CA ILE A 373 18.98 -29.44 -6.89
C ILE A 373 20.40 -29.75 -6.40
N ASP A 374 21.15 -30.57 -7.13
CA ASP A 374 22.53 -30.92 -6.77
C ASP A 374 23.43 -29.68 -6.80
N GLY A 375 23.35 -28.88 -7.87
CA GLY A 375 24.10 -27.62 -8.01
C GLY A 375 23.76 -26.61 -6.91
N ILE A 376 22.49 -26.50 -6.53
CA ILE A 376 22.03 -25.62 -5.45
C ILE A 376 22.58 -26.09 -4.10
N ILE A 377 22.51 -27.38 -3.79
CA ILE A 377 23.04 -27.92 -2.54
C ILE A 377 24.56 -27.68 -2.48
N HIS A 378 25.28 -28.00 -3.54
CA HIS A 378 26.71 -27.74 -3.62
C HIS A 378 27.01 -26.26 -3.40
N LYS A 379 26.27 -25.36 -4.05
CA LYS A 379 26.45 -23.91 -3.93
C LYS A 379 26.22 -23.40 -2.51
N LEU A 380 25.13 -23.82 -1.89
CA LEU A 380 24.80 -23.48 -0.51
C LEU A 380 25.90 -23.98 0.44
N LEU A 381 26.31 -25.24 0.31
CA LEU A 381 27.37 -25.81 1.15
C LEU A 381 28.76 -25.20 0.90
N SER A 382 28.99 -24.67 -0.31
CA SER A 382 30.22 -23.94 -0.65
C SER A 382 30.28 -22.51 -0.12
N ASN A 383 29.23 -22.04 0.57
CA ASN A 383 29.27 -20.73 1.21
C ASN A 383 30.36 -20.73 2.28
N ASN A 384 31.45 -20.02 1.99
CA ASN A 384 32.60 -19.93 2.87
C ASN A 384 32.23 -19.41 4.25
N GLU A 385 31.14 -18.66 4.42
CA GLU A 385 30.70 -18.18 5.74
C GLU A 385 30.31 -19.31 6.70
N TYR A 386 29.83 -20.45 6.19
CA TYR A 386 29.56 -21.65 7.01
C TYR A 386 30.85 -22.33 7.48
N ILE A 387 31.95 -22.09 6.77
CA ILE A 387 33.26 -22.72 6.97
C ILE A 387 34.24 -21.74 7.65
N SER A 388 34.04 -20.43 7.51
CA SER A 388 34.98 -19.39 7.92
C SER A 388 34.90 -19.09 9.41
N LEU A 389 36.08 -19.19 10.04
CA LEU A 389 36.36 -18.95 11.45
C LEU A 389 36.39 -17.44 11.79
N ASP A 390 35.24 -16.78 11.84
CA ASP A 390 35.09 -15.68 12.78
C ASP A 390 34.16 -16.16 13.89
N LYS A 391 34.62 -16.13 15.15
CA LYS A 391 34.05 -16.89 16.29
C LYS A 391 32.54 -16.67 16.52
N PHE A 392 31.97 -15.64 15.91
CA PHE A 392 30.56 -15.25 16.02
C PHE A 392 29.82 -15.08 14.69
N GLY A 393 30.49 -15.17 13.53
CA GLY A 393 29.84 -15.03 12.23
C GLY A 393 28.75 -16.10 12.00
N ILE A 394 29.00 -17.33 12.47
CA ILE A 394 28.06 -18.44 12.41
C ILE A 394 26.77 -18.17 13.19
N VAL A 395 26.81 -17.40 14.29
CA VAL A 395 25.61 -17.06 15.08
C VAL A 395 24.66 -16.19 14.26
N GLY A 396 25.18 -15.30 13.43
CA GLY A 396 24.39 -14.40 12.58
C GLY A 396 23.71 -15.08 11.40
N ILE A 397 24.23 -16.22 10.96
CA ILE A 397 23.73 -16.97 9.78
C ILE A 397 23.15 -18.35 10.15
N ILE A 398 22.98 -18.64 11.45
CA ILE A 398 22.54 -19.95 11.94
C ILE A 398 21.13 -20.31 11.45
N ASP A 399 20.22 -19.33 11.35
CA ASP A 399 18.85 -19.53 10.87
C ASP A 399 18.87 -19.91 9.37
N GLU A 400 19.72 -19.26 8.57
CA GLU A 400 19.95 -19.63 7.16
C GLU A 400 20.54 -21.05 7.02
N LEU A 401 21.55 -21.37 7.83
CA LEU A 401 22.16 -22.71 7.85
C LEU A 401 21.14 -23.79 8.20
N VAL A 402 20.29 -23.54 9.19
CA VAL A 402 19.20 -24.44 9.59
C VAL A 402 18.24 -24.68 8.43
N ASP A 403 17.90 -23.66 7.64
CA ASP A 403 17.05 -23.79 6.46
C ASP A 403 17.70 -24.63 5.36
N VAL A 404 19.00 -24.41 5.09
CA VAL A 404 19.78 -25.22 4.14
C VAL A 404 19.84 -26.68 4.58
N VAL A 405 20.18 -26.93 5.83
CA VAL A 405 20.29 -28.29 6.40
C VAL A 405 18.93 -29.00 6.40
N SER A 406 17.86 -28.28 6.75
CA SER A 406 16.49 -28.80 6.70
C SER A 406 16.07 -29.10 5.25
N PHE A 407 16.56 -28.33 4.28
CA PHE A 407 16.29 -28.57 2.87
C PHE A 407 16.99 -29.85 2.38
N ILE A 408 18.27 -30.00 2.69
CA ILE A 408 19.04 -31.22 2.37
C ILE A 408 18.38 -32.46 3.02
N HIS A 409 17.96 -32.35 4.28
CA HIS A 409 17.21 -33.41 4.96
C HIS A 409 15.86 -33.75 4.32
N PHE A 410 15.17 -32.73 3.81
CA PHE A 410 13.94 -32.95 3.06
C PHE A 410 14.23 -33.70 1.75
N ILE A 411 15.20 -33.24 0.95
CA ILE A 411 15.60 -33.89 -0.31
C ILE A 411 16.05 -35.33 -0.07
N SER A 412 16.75 -35.59 1.04
CA SER A 412 17.18 -36.94 1.42
C SER A 412 16.04 -37.93 1.65
N ARG A 413 14.77 -37.51 1.70
CA ARG A 413 13.62 -38.42 1.81
C ARG A 413 13.03 -38.83 0.47
N TYR A 414 13.41 -38.17 -0.61
CA TYR A 414 12.88 -38.43 -1.95
C TYR A 414 13.87 -39.27 -2.78
N PRO A 415 13.38 -39.97 -3.83
CA PRO A 415 14.24 -40.70 -4.77
C PRO A 415 15.01 -39.78 -5.72
N ILE A 416 14.83 -38.46 -5.58
CA ILE A 416 15.69 -37.43 -6.18
C ILE A 416 16.97 -37.40 -5.33
N ILE A 417 17.80 -38.42 -5.50
CA ILE A 417 19.05 -38.57 -4.76
C ILE A 417 20.09 -37.64 -5.38
N PRO A 418 20.73 -36.75 -4.60
CA PRO A 418 21.86 -35.98 -5.12
C PRO A 418 23.03 -36.90 -5.44
N CYS A 419 23.78 -36.63 -6.52
CA CYS A 419 24.84 -37.53 -6.98
C CYS A 419 26.03 -37.61 -6.01
N ASN A 420 26.20 -36.59 -5.15
CA ASN A 420 27.39 -36.39 -4.31
C ASN A 420 27.10 -36.47 -2.80
N ILE A 421 26.26 -37.43 -2.36
CA ILE A 421 25.88 -37.57 -0.93
C ILE A 421 27.10 -37.62 -0.01
N THR A 422 28.17 -38.33 -0.39
CA THR A 422 29.40 -38.45 0.41
C THR A 422 30.08 -37.10 0.62
N ASP A 423 30.17 -36.27 -0.42
CA ASP A 423 30.79 -34.94 -0.34
C ASP A 423 29.95 -33.99 0.52
N TYR A 424 28.63 -34.13 0.45
CA TYR A 424 27.72 -33.37 1.32
C TYR A 424 27.89 -33.77 2.78
N ILE A 425 27.97 -35.07 3.08
CA ILE A 425 28.25 -35.55 4.44
C ILE A 425 29.58 -34.99 4.94
N ASN A 426 30.64 -35.01 4.12
CA ASN A 426 31.95 -34.48 4.48
C ASN A 426 31.87 -32.98 4.82
N THR A 427 31.21 -32.19 3.98
CA THR A 427 31.05 -30.74 4.19
C THR A 427 30.17 -30.45 5.42
N LEU A 428 29.06 -31.16 5.58
CA LEU A 428 28.19 -31.03 6.77
C LEU A 428 28.92 -31.42 8.06
N ASN A 429 29.78 -32.44 8.04
CA ASN A 429 30.62 -32.81 9.18
C ASN A 429 31.64 -31.72 9.53
N GLN A 430 32.21 -31.04 8.52
CA GLN A 430 33.09 -29.89 8.75
C GLN A 430 32.32 -28.74 9.42
N ILE A 431 31.13 -28.40 8.91
CA ILE A 431 30.26 -27.37 9.51
C ILE A 431 29.85 -27.75 10.94
N LEU A 432 29.48 -29.01 11.18
CA LEU A 432 29.13 -29.53 12.51
C LEU A 432 30.31 -29.42 13.49
N SER A 433 31.51 -29.80 13.07
CA SER A 433 32.73 -29.65 13.87
C SER A 433 32.96 -28.19 14.28
N ASN A 434 32.79 -27.26 13.33
CA ASN A 434 32.90 -25.83 13.59
C ASN A 434 31.84 -25.33 14.58
N LEU A 435 30.57 -25.71 14.42
CA LEU A 435 29.51 -25.34 15.35
C LEU A 435 29.74 -25.89 16.77
N LEU A 436 30.28 -27.09 16.90
CA LEU A 436 30.65 -27.65 18.21
C LEU A 436 31.78 -26.84 18.87
N ASN A 437 32.71 -26.31 18.09
CA ASN A 437 33.73 -25.38 18.59
C ASN A 437 33.13 -24.05 19.04
N VAL A 438 32.22 -23.45 18.26
CA VAL A 438 31.51 -22.21 18.64
C VAL A 438 30.68 -22.43 19.91
N ARG A 439 29.95 -23.56 20.00
CA ARG A 439 29.22 -23.95 21.21
C ARG A 439 30.13 -24.00 22.44
N SER A 440 31.30 -24.62 22.31
CA SER A 440 32.29 -24.72 23.39
C SER A 440 32.79 -23.35 23.85
N LEU A 441 32.94 -22.40 22.94
CA LEU A 441 33.30 -21.01 23.26
C LEU A 441 32.17 -20.28 24.00
N MET A 442 30.92 -20.40 23.55
CA MET A 442 29.78 -19.75 24.21
C MET A 442 29.55 -20.29 25.63
N LEU A 443 29.71 -21.60 25.84
CA LEU A 443 29.53 -22.24 27.16
C LEU A 443 30.64 -21.91 28.17
N LYS A 444 31.83 -21.52 27.72
CA LYS A 444 32.97 -21.15 28.60
C LYS A 444 32.98 -19.68 29.05
N GLY A 445 32.04 -18.87 28.55
CA GLY A 445 31.97 -17.43 28.79
C GLY A 445 32.78 -16.61 27.77
N LEU A 446 32.26 -15.43 27.40
CA LEU A 446 32.85 -14.54 26.40
C LEU A 446 33.91 -13.61 27.01
N THR A 447 35.11 -13.58 26.45
CA THR A 447 36.10 -12.56 26.83
C THR A 447 35.70 -11.16 26.32
N HIS A 448 36.35 -10.10 26.81
CA HIS A 448 36.09 -8.73 26.33
C HIS A 448 36.36 -8.58 24.82
N GLU A 449 37.38 -9.28 24.31
CA GLU A 449 37.75 -9.29 22.90
C GLU A 449 36.70 -10.05 22.05
N ASP A 450 36.16 -11.15 22.58
CA ASP A 450 35.06 -11.89 21.95
C ASP A 450 33.76 -11.04 21.88
N LYS A 451 33.48 -10.21 22.89
CA LYS A 451 32.34 -9.27 22.88
C LYS A 451 32.48 -8.16 21.83
N GLU A 452 33.70 -7.68 21.56
CA GLU A 452 33.95 -6.71 20.49
C GLU A 452 33.84 -7.31 19.09
N GLN A 453 34.28 -8.55 18.90
CA GLN A 453 34.12 -9.28 17.64
C GLN A 453 32.65 -9.58 17.34
N LEU A 454 31.85 -9.96 18.35
CA LEU A 454 30.39 -10.13 18.22
C LEU A 454 29.70 -8.83 17.76
N LYS A 455 30.13 -7.66 18.26
CA LYS A 455 29.61 -6.36 17.82
C LYS A 455 29.93 -6.06 16.35
N LYS A 456 31.16 -6.36 15.88
CA LYS A 456 31.54 -6.18 14.47
C LYS A 456 30.78 -7.12 13.53
N ALA A 457 30.54 -8.37 13.94
CA ALA A 457 29.72 -9.31 13.18
C ALA A 457 28.26 -8.83 13.05
N ASN A 458 27.69 -8.19 14.09
CA ASN A 458 26.35 -7.61 14.01
C ASN A 458 26.23 -6.48 12.99
N GLU A 459 27.26 -5.65 12.82
CA GLU A 459 27.27 -4.60 11.81
C GLU A 459 27.22 -5.18 10.39
N ILE A 460 27.88 -6.32 10.15
CA ILE A 460 27.83 -7.05 8.88
C ILE A 460 26.46 -7.70 8.66
N CYS A 461 25.88 -8.32 9.69
CA CYS A 461 24.56 -8.96 9.61
C CYS A 461 23.41 -7.97 9.37
N ASN A 462 23.48 -6.76 9.95
CA ASN A 462 22.47 -5.71 9.71
C ASN A 462 22.50 -5.17 8.27
N ILE A 463 23.58 -5.40 7.50
CA ILE A 463 23.63 -5.11 6.05
C ILE A 463 22.84 -6.16 5.26
N THR A 464 22.71 -7.40 5.76
CA THR A 464 22.03 -8.51 5.08
C THR A 464 20.54 -8.66 5.42
N SER A 465 20.04 -8.08 6.51
CA SER A 465 18.69 -8.30 7.05
C SER A 465 17.61 -7.30 6.60
N GLY A 466 17.90 -6.36 5.69
CA GLY A 466 16.87 -5.46 5.16
C GLY A 466 16.20 -4.57 6.22
N ASN A 467 16.98 -3.74 6.90
CA ASN A 467 16.56 -2.69 7.86
C ASN A 467 16.01 -3.14 9.22
N GLU A 468 15.85 -4.43 9.53
CA GLU A 468 15.65 -4.86 10.93
C GLU A 468 16.99 -4.84 11.67
N LYS A 469 17.17 -3.84 12.54
CA LYS A 469 18.29 -3.81 13.50
C LYS A 469 18.14 -4.97 14.47
N MET A 470 18.92 -6.01 14.28
CA MET A 470 19.03 -7.08 15.27
C MET A 470 20.04 -6.64 16.33
N GLU A 471 19.57 -6.07 17.44
CA GLU A 471 20.42 -5.85 18.61
C GLU A 471 20.57 -7.18 19.36
N LEU A 472 21.76 -7.78 19.29
CA LEU A 472 22.14 -8.83 20.23
C LEU A 472 22.32 -8.19 21.60
N ASP A 473 21.28 -8.25 22.44
CA ASP A 473 21.38 -7.95 23.86
C ASP A 473 22.48 -8.82 24.48
N ILE A 474 23.50 -8.18 25.06
CA ILE A 474 24.76 -8.84 25.45
C ILE A 474 24.55 -9.76 26.66
N ASP A 475 23.48 -9.54 27.44
CA ASP A 475 23.17 -10.34 28.63
C ASP A 475 21.89 -11.20 28.45
N GLY A 476 20.88 -10.76 27.68
CA GLY A 476 19.69 -11.57 27.32
C GLY A 476 19.84 -12.43 26.06
N GLY A 477 20.75 -12.08 25.14
CA GLY A 477 20.92 -12.73 23.84
C GLY A 477 21.80 -13.99 23.85
N LEU A 478 22.62 -14.20 24.89
CA LEU A 478 23.50 -15.37 24.98
C LEU A 478 22.70 -16.69 25.02
N GLU A 479 21.62 -16.73 25.81
CA GLU A 479 20.76 -17.91 25.94
C GLU A 479 20.00 -18.20 24.63
N ARG A 480 19.49 -17.15 23.96
CA ARG A 480 18.84 -17.26 22.64
C ARG A 480 19.80 -17.75 21.56
N ASN A 481 21.02 -17.21 21.52
CA ASN A 481 22.04 -17.61 20.54
C ASN A 481 22.56 -19.03 20.81
N THR A 482 22.71 -19.41 22.08
CA THR A 482 23.05 -20.78 22.48
C THR A 482 21.97 -21.75 22.02
N THR A 483 20.70 -21.42 22.26
CA THR A 483 19.55 -22.22 21.80
C THR A 483 19.54 -22.40 20.28
N ARG A 484 19.81 -21.34 19.52
CA ARG A 484 19.91 -21.39 18.05
C ARG A 484 21.05 -22.30 17.58
N ILE A 485 22.23 -22.21 18.21
CA ILE A 485 23.36 -23.09 17.90
C ILE A 485 23.01 -24.55 18.20
N GLU A 486 22.42 -24.85 19.36
CA GLU A 486 22.02 -26.21 19.70
C GLU A 486 21.00 -26.77 18.71
N PHE A 487 20.05 -25.93 18.27
CA PHE A 487 19.10 -26.31 17.23
C PHE A 487 19.78 -26.60 15.88
N GLY A 488 20.77 -25.78 15.51
CA GLY A 488 21.60 -26.01 14.31
C GLY A 488 22.39 -27.32 14.38
N ILE A 489 23.03 -27.60 15.52
CA ILE A 489 23.78 -28.84 15.77
C ILE A 489 22.85 -30.05 15.67
N PHE A 490 21.70 -30.01 16.35
CA PHE A 490 20.71 -31.08 16.29
C PHE A 490 20.24 -31.34 14.86
N SER A 491 19.92 -30.27 14.12
CA SER A 491 19.47 -30.35 12.72
C SER A 491 20.57 -30.97 11.84
N LEU A 492 21.82 -30.56 12.00
CA LEU A 492 22.96 -31.13 11.26
C LEU A 492 23.14 -32.62 11.53
N GLN A 493 23.20 -33.01 12.80
CA GLN A 493 23.37 -34.41 13.18
C GLN A 493 22.26 -35.30 12.62
N LYS A 494 21.02 -34.83 12.68
CA LYS A 494 19.85 -35.52 12.12
C LYS A 494 19.96 -35.69 10.61
N THR A 495 20.36 -34.64 9.90
CA THR A 495 20.53 -34.65 8.44
C THR A 495 21.66 -35.58 8.01
N ILE A 496 22.83 -35.48 8.65
CA ILE A 496 23.99 -36.36 8.39
C ILE A 496 23.60 -37.82 8.57
N LYS A 497 22.93 -38.16 9.68
CA LYS A 497 22.46 -39.52 9.94
C LYS A 497 21.49 -40.02 8.87
N SER A 498 20.58 -39.16 8.41
CA SER A 498 19.62 -39.47 7.34
C SER A 498 20.29 -39.67 5.97
N LEU A 499 21.38 -38.96 5.69
CA LEU A 499 22.16 -39.14 4.46
C LEU A 499 23.01 -40.41 4.52
N GLN A 500 23.64 -40.69 5.67
CA GLN A 500 24.41 -41.92 5.89
C GLN A 500 23.57 -43.18 5.70
N SER A 501 22.31 -43.18 6.13
CA SER A 501 21.40 -44.30 5.92
C SER A 501 20.99 -44.53 4.46
N LYS A 502 21.41 -43.68 3.52
CA LYS A 502 21.19 -43.86 2.08
C LYS A 502 22.43 -44.37 1.33
N ILE A 503 23.61 -44.33 1.96
CA ILE A 503 24.85 -44.89 1.40
C ILE A 503 24.94 -46.40 1.72
N ASN A 504 24.40 -46.79 2.87
CA ASN A 504 24.25 -48.18 3.31
C ASN A 504 22.94 -48.76 2.78
#